data_AF-A0A4Q7IP56-F1
#
_entry.id   AF-A0A4Q7IP56-F1
#
_cell.length_a   1.000
_cell.length_b   1.000
_cell.length_c   1.000
_cell.angle_alpha   90.00
_cell.angle_beta   90.00
_cell.angle_gamma   90.00
#
_symmetry.space_group_name_H-M   'P 1'
#
loop_
_entity.id
_entity.type
_entity.pdbx_description
1 polymer ?
#
loop_
_entity_poly.entity_id
_entity_poly.type
_entity_poly.pdbx_seq_one_letter_code
_entity_poly.pdbx_strand_id
1 'polypeptide(L)'
;MSLFEQRNQVVQNDLDGNGAEMRKSITKIMDRSASIRDTDLLHKSSKLQEALLLGRLYVSKFLINNSVEENQRSLDEFEEVAIEAQNLKSLLTNAQDIAAFNDFARRSEVYVEGIKKVQEIIISRNNLTENSLN
;
A
#
# COMPACT_ATOMS: atom_id res chain seq x y z
N MET A 1 -15.03 -1.99 -22.25
CA MET A 1 -13.79 -2.27 -21.49
C MET A 1 -14.01 -3.55 -20.71
N SER A 2 -13.20 -4.58 -20.94
CA SER A 2 -13.27 -5.86 -20.25
C SER A 2 -12.88 -5.72 -18.77
N LEU A 3 -13.32 -6.68 -17.93
CA LEU A 3 -12.90 -6.72 -16.52
C LEU A 3 -11.37 -6.88 -16.38
N PHE A 4 -10.72 -7.52 -17.34
CA PHE A 4 -9.26 -7.62 -17.38
C PHE A 4 -8.57 -6.26 -17.61
N GLU A 5 -9.07 -5.45 -18.55
CA GLU A 5 -8.56 -4.10 -18.81
C GLU A 5 -8.77 -3.18 -17.60
N GLN A 6 -9.95 -3.25 -16.97
CA GLN A 6 -10.24 -2.49 -15.75
C GLN A 6 -9.26 -2.84 -14.62
N ARG A 7 -9.03 -4.14 -14.40
CA ARG A 7 -8.08 -4.61 -13.38
C ARG A 7 -6.67 -4.10 -13.66
N ASN A 8 -6.20 -4.17 -14.90
CA ASN A 8 -4.85 -3.71 -15.25
C ASN A 8 -4.69 -2.20 -15.08
N GLN A 9 -5.73 -1.42 -15.39
CA GLN A 9 -5.72 0.01 -15.16
C GLN A 9 -5.61 0.35 -13.67
N VAL A 10 -6.35 -0.36 -12.80
CA VAL A 10 -6.25 -0.19 -11.35
C VAL A 10 -4.85 -0.57 -10.85
N VAL A 11 -4.29 -1.70 -11.31
CA VAL A 11 -2.93 -2.09 -10.90
C VAL A 11 -1.88 -1.07 -11.31
N GLN A 12 -1.91 -0.57 -12.55
CA GLN A 12 -0.92 0.40 -13.01
C GLN A 12 -1.06 1.76 -12.31
N ASN A 13 -2.29 2.26 -12.18
CA ASN A 13 -2.53 3.63 -11.70
C ASN A 13 -2.59 3.73 -10.17
N ASP A 14 -3.27 2.79 -9.53
CA ASP A 14 -3.59 2.87 -8.11
C ASP A 14 -2.57 2.09 -7.26
N LEU A 15 -2.00 1.00 -7.79
CA LEU A 15 -1.07 0.14 -7.04
C LEU A 15 0.40 0.44 -7.37
N ASP A 16 0.86 0.13 -8.59
CA ASP A 16 2.29 0.13 -8.91
C ASP A 16 2.96 1.50 -8.68
N GLY A 17 2.36 2.56 -9.23
CA GLY A 17 2.84 3.92 -9.08
C GLY A 17 2.84 4.40 -7.63
N ASN A 18 1.72 4.22 -6.92
CA ASN A 18 1.62 4.66 -5.52
C ASN A 18 2.50 3.84 -4.59
N GLY A 19 2.62 2.53 -4.80
CA GLY A 19 3.50 1.65 -4.04
C GLY A 19 4.97 2.06 -4.12
N ALA A 20 5.44 2.45 -5.31
CA ALA A 20 6.79 2.95 -5.51
C ALA A 20 7.02 4.31 -4.83
N GLU A 21 6.07 5.24 -4.96
CA GLU A 21 6.19 6.58 -4.38
C GLU A 21 6.07 6.57 -2.85
N MET A 22 5.20 5.74 -2.27
CA MET A 22 5.12 5.53 -0.81
C MET A 22 6.48 5.13 -0.23
N ARG A 23 7.13 4.13 -0.83
CA ARG A 23 8.48 3.68 -0.42
C ARG A 23 9.49 4.83 -0.49
N LYS A 24 9.49 5.59 -1.59
CA LYS A 24 10.39 6.74 -1.75
C LYS A 24 10.15 7.81 -0.67
N SER A 25 8.89 8.10 -0.35
CA SER A 25 8.53 9.08 0.66
C SER A 25 9.03 8.70 2.05
N ILE A 26 8.92 7.43 2.45
CA ILE A 26 9.48 6.97 3.73
C ILE A 26 11.01 6.92 3.70
N THR A 27 11.63 6.53 2.58
CA THR A 27 13.09 6.57 2.43
C THR A 27 13.66 7.99 2.65
N LYS A 28 12.98 9.04 2.14
CA LYS A 28 13.41 10.42 2.38
C LYS A 28 13.45 10.78 3.86
N ILE A 29 12.45 10.33 4.64
CA ILE A 29 12.41 10.54 6.09
C ILE A 29 13.57 9.79 6.75
N MET A 30 13.81 8.54 6.36
CA MET A 30 14.93 7.73 6.88
C MET A 30 16.28 8.38 6.61
N ASP A 31 16.55 8.80 5.37
CA ASP A 31 17.82 9.44 4.97
C ASP A 31 18.06 10.73 5.76
N ARG A 32 17.03 11.56 5.90
CA ARG A 32 17.11 12.78 6.71
C ARG A 32 17.40 12.44 8.16
N SER A 33 16.65 11.50 8.74
CA SER A 33 16.81 11.05 10.14
C SER A 33 18.23 10.57 10.41
N ALA A 34 18.80 9.77 9.50
CA ALA A 34 20.18 9.30 9.59
C ALA A 34 21.18 10.48 9.52
N SER A 35 20.97 11.45 8.63
CA SER A 35 21.85 12.61 8.47
C SER A 35 21.92 13.50 9.72
N ILE A 36 20.81 13.62 10.45
CA ILE A 36 20.73 14.40 11.69
C ILE A 36 20.92 13.55 12.95
N ARG A 37 21.18 12.25 12.80
CA ARG A 37 21.35 11.27 13.90
C ARG A 37 20.12 11.18 14.82
N ASP A 38 18.93 11.38 14.27
CA ASP A 38 17.66 11.16 14.97
C ASP A 38 17.30 9.67 14.90
N THR A 39 17.70 8.93 15.94
CA THR A 39 17.55 7.48 15.99
C THR A 39 16.11 7.03 16.15
N ASP A 40 15.27 7.81 16.83
CA ASP A 40 13.87 7.46 17.05
C ASP A 40 13.07 7.61 15.76
N LEU A 41 13.27 8.73 15.05
CA LEU A 41 12.66 8.95 13.76
C LEU A 41 13.14 7.94 12.71
N LEU A 42 14.44 7.61 12.71
CA LEU A 42 15.00 6.58 11.85
C LEU A 42 14.40 5.20 12.16
N HIS A 43 14.28 4.83 13.44
CA HIS A 43 13.72 3.55 13.85
C HIS A 43 12.25 3.43 13.43
N LYS A 44 11.41 4.43 13.73
CA LYS A 44 9.99 4.40 13.38
C LYS A 44 9.73 4.44 11.87
N SER A 45 10.50 5.24 11.12
CA SER A 45 10.40 5.24 9.66
C SER A 45 10.87 3.91 9.06
N SER A 46 11.86 3.24 9.64
CA SER A 46 12.29 1.89 9.22
C SER A 46 11.21 0.84 9.48
N LYS A 47 10.52 0.87 10.63
CA LYS A 47 9.40 -0.03 10.94
C LYS A 47 8.24 0.15 9.98
N LEU A 48 7.89 1.39 9.66
CA LEU A 48 6.88 1.68 8.63
C LEU A 48 7.31 1.18 7.24
N GLN A 49 8.59 1.36 6.88
CA GLN A 49 9.12 0.88 5.61
C GLN A 49 9.07 -0.66 5.49
N GLU A 50 9.36 -1.37 6.58
CA GLU A 50 9.24 -2.83 6.68
C GLU A 50 7.79 -3.28 6.50
N ALA A 51 6.86 -2.73 7.28
CA ALA A 51 5.43 -3.03 7.18
C ALA A 51 4.89 -2.77 5.76
N LEU A 52 5.29 -1.65 5.14
CA LEU A 52 4.89 -1.32 3.78
C LEU A 52 5.36 -2.36 2.76
N LEU A 53 6.61 -2.84 2.88
CA LEU A 53 7.14 -3.84 1.95
C LEU A 53 6.44 -5.18 2.11
N LEU A 54 6.10 -5.56 3.36
CA LEU A 54 5.36 -6.78 3.63
C LEU A 54 3.92 -6.70 3.09
N GLY A 55 3.21 -5.60 3.32
CA GLY A 55 1.88 -5.37 2.74
C GLY A 55 1.90 -5.42 1.21
N ARG A 56 2.90 -4.80 0.57
CA ARG A 56 3.06 -4.86 -0.89
C ARG A 56 3.37 -6.26 -1.40
N LEU A 57 4.11 -7.08 -0.65
CA LEU A 57 4.35 -8.48 -0.99
C LEU A 57 3.02 -9.26 -1.03
N TYR A 58 2.18 -9.12 0.00
CA TYR A 58 0.89 -9.81 0.03
C TYR A 58 -0.10 -9.32 -1.02
N VAL A 59 -0.08 -8.02 -1.35
CA VAL A 59 -0.83 -7.52 -2.53
C VAL A 59 -0.32 -8.19 -3.81
N SER A 60 0.99 -8.30 -4.02
CA SER A 60 1.52 -8.99 -5.19
C SER A 60 1.09 -10.45 -5.24
N LYS A 61 1.05 -11.15 -4.10
CA LYS A 61 0.57 -12.54 -4.02
C LYS A 61 -0.92 -12.64 -4.34
N PHE A 62 -1.73 -11.73 -3.81
CA PHE A 62 -3.15 -11.61 -4.17
C PHE A 62 -3.34 -11.37 -5.67
N LEU A 63 -2.59 -10.44 -6.26
CA LEU A 63 -2.67 -10.11 -7.68
C LEU A 63 -2.34 -11.30 -8.61
N ILE A 64 -1.49 -12.23 -8.16
CA ILE A 64 -1.10 -13.45 -8.89
C ILE A 64 -2.14 -14.55 -8.66
N ASN A 65 -2.50 -14.82 -7.40
CA ASN A 65 -3.31 -15.97 -7.03
C ASN A 65 -4.82 -15.71 -7.14
N ASN A 66 -5.24 -14.44 -7.12
CA ASN A 66 -6.63 -13.97 -7.08
C ASN A 66 -7.45 -14.61 -5.93
N SER A 67 -6.80 -15.03 -4.84
CA SER A 67 -7.48 -15.69 -3.72
C SER A 67 -7.99 -14.69 -2.69
N VAL A 68 -9.10 -15.04 -2.02
CA VAL A 68 -9.72 -14.18 -0.99
C VAL A 68 -8.82 -14.11 0.25
N GLU A 69 -8.12 -15.19 0.56
CA GLU A 69 -7.21 -15.27 1.71
C GLU A 69 -6.01 -14.32 1.56
N GLU A 70 -5.39 -14.29 0.38
CA GLU A 70 -4.27 -13.37 0.12
C GLU A 70 -4.75 -11.91 0.06
N ASN A 71 -5.99 -11.66 -0.39
CA ASN A 71 -6.59 -10.34 -0.31
C ASN A 71 -6.74 -9.89 1.15
N GLN A 72 -7.39 -10.71 1.98
CA GLN A 72 -7.60 -10.39 3.38
C GLN A 72 -6.27 -10.17 4.09
N ARG A 73 -5.30 -11.06 3.86
CA ARG A 73 -3.96 -10.88 4.43
C ARG A 73 -3.32 -9.58 3.96
N SER A 74 -3.48 -9.18 2.71
CA SER A 74 -2.96 -7.91 2.23
C SER A 74 -3.59 -6.71 2.93
N LEU A 75 -4.89 -6.76 3.26
CA LEU A 75 -5.57 -5.71 4.01
C LEU A 75 -5.09 -5.66 5.46
N ASP A 76 -4.96 -6.82 6.13
CA ASP A 76 -4.43 -6.92 7.49
C ASP A 76 -3.03 -6.29 7.59
N GLU A 77 -2.15 -6.56 6.63
CA GLU A 77 -0.81 -5.96 6.59
C GLU A 77 -0.85 -4.43 6.39
N PHE A 78 -1.86 -3.92 5.67
CA PHE A 78 -2.05 -2.47 5.54
C PHE A 78 -2.68 -1.82 6.79
N GLU A 79 -3.32 -2.60 7.66
CA GLU A 79 -3.67 -2.13 9.01
C GLU A 79 -2.40 -1.92 9.85
N GLU A 80 -1.44 -2.85 9.78
CA GLU A 80 -0.13 -2.68 10.42
C GLU A 80 0.66 -1.50 9.85
N VAL A 81 0.60 -1.27 8.53
CA VAL A 81 1.14 -0.06 7.90
C VAL A 81 0.50 1.20 8.49
N ALA A 82 -0.81 1.21 8.73
CA ALA A 82 -1.50 2.35 9.31
C ALA A 82 -1.09 2.58 10.78
N ILE A 83 -0.91 1.52 11.56
CA ILE A 83 -0.41 1.58 12.94
C ILE A 83 0.98 2.21 12.98
N GLU A 84 1.93 1.71 12.17
CA GLU A 84 3.29 2.24 12.14
C GLU A 84 3.36 3.65 11.56
N ALA A 85 2.43 4.01 10.67
CA ALA A 85 2.29 5.37 10.18
C ALA A 85 1.88 6.35 11.30
N GLN A 86 0.97 5.96 12.19
CA GLN A 86 0.63 6.80 13.36
C GLN A 86 1.81 6.92 14.33
N ASN A 87 2.56 5.83 14.56
CA ASN A 87 3.76 5.87 15.39
C ASN A 87 4.78 6.87 14.84
N LEU A 88 5.05 6.84 13.54
CA LEU A 88 5.95 7.80 12.89
C LEU A 88 5.40 9.24 12.97
N LYS A 89 4.12 9.44 12.65
CA LYS A 89 3.46 10.76 12.63
C LYS A 89 3.63 11.52 13.94
N SER A 90 3.60 10.82 15.07
CA SER A 90 3.74 11.41 16.41
C SER A 90 5.10 12.09 16.66
N LEU A 91 6.12 11.74 15.87
CA LEU A 91 7.48 12.27 15.98
C LEU A 91 7.77 13.39 14.98
N LEU A 92 6.86 13.64 14.02
CA LEU A 92 7.13 14.56 12.92
C LEU A 92 7.02 16.02 13.37
N THR A 93 8.14 16.74 13.26
CA THR A 93 8.22 18.19 13.55
C THR A 93 8.75 18.99 12.37
N ASN A 94 9.54 18.36 11.50
CA ASN A 94 10.14 19.01 10.35
C ASN A 94 9.16 19.08 9.16
N ALA A 95 9.07 20.25 8.51
CA ALA A 95 8.15 20.47 7.40
C ALA A 95 8.38 19.54 6.19
N GLN A 96 9.62 19.16 5.90
CA GLN A 96 9.94 18.26 4.79
C GLN A 96 9.45 16.83 5.07
N ASP A 97 9.62 16.35 6.30
CA ASP A 97 9.12 15.03 6.68
C ASP A 97 7.60 14.99 6.75
N ILE A 98 6.97 16.06 7.26
CA ILE A 98 5.51 16.18 7.26
C ILE A 98 4.98 16.13 5.82
N ALA A 99 5.62 16.83 4.88
CA ALA A 99 5.24 16.77 3.48
C ALA A 99 5.43 15.37 2.87
N ALA A 100 6.56 14.71 3.14
CA ALA A 100 6.81 13.35 2.68
C ALA A 100 5.81 12.34 3.28
N PHE A 101 5.50 12.47 4.57
CA PHE A 101 4.53 11.64 5.27
C PHE A 101 3.12 11.85 4.73
N ASN A 102 2.71 13.09 4.47
CA ASN A 102 1.39 13.38 3.92
C ASN A 102 1.23 12.82 2.50
N ASP A 103 2.28 12.86 1.68
CA ASP A 103 2.27 12.20 0.37
C ASP A 103 2.18 10.67 0.51
N PHE A 104 2.92 10.08 1.44
CA PHE A 104 2.78 8.67 1.79
C PHE A 104 1.35 8.32 2.20
N ALA A 105 0.76 9.06 3.14
CA ALA A 105 -0.57 8.77 3.70
C ALA A 105 -1.65 8.82 2.61
N ARG A 106 -1.66 9.88 1.80
CA ARG A 106 -2.58 10.04 0.66
C ARG A 106 -2.45 8.88 -0.33
N ARG A 107 -1.22 8.45 -0.62
CA ARG A 107 -0.98 7.33 -1.55
C ARG A 107 -1.35 5.98 -0.96
N SER A 108 -1.19 5.81 0.35
CA SER A 108 -1.60 4.61 1.07
C SER A 108 -3.11 4.42 1.00
N GLU A 109 -3.88 5.50 1.17
CA GLU A 109 -5.34 5.47 1.00
C GLU A 109 -5.72 5.01 -0.41
N VAL A 110 -5.16 5.62 -1.46
CA VAL A 110 -5.41 5.23 -2.86
C VAL A 110 -4.99 3.78 -3.12
N TYR A 111 -3.87 3.35 -2.54
CA TYR A 111 -3.37 2.00 -2.71
C TYR A 111 -4.33 0.96 -2.08
N VAL A 112 -4.79 1.20 -0.85
CA VAL A 112 -5.77 0.33 -0.17
C VAL A 112 -7.10 0.29 -0.92
N GLU A 113 -7.57 1.42 -1.44
CA GLU A 113 -8.74 1.47 -2.32
C GLU A 113 -8.52 0.65 -3.61
N GLY A 114 -7.31 0.72 -4.19
CA GLY A 114 -6.93 -0.08 -5.35
C GLY A 114 -7.00 -1.59 -5.08
N ILE A 115 -6.58 -2.05 -3.89
CA ILE A 115 -6.70 -3.47 -3.48
C ILE A 115 -8.17 -3.90 -3.52
N LYS A 116 -9.06 -3.10 -2.92
CA LYS A 116 -10.50 -3.37 -2.84
C LYS A 116 -11.14 -3.39 -4.23
N LYS A 117 -10.84 -2.41 -5.09
CA LYS A 117 -11.32 -2.38 -6.47
C LYS A 117 -10.93 -3.62 -7.26
N VAL A 118 -9.69 -4.10 -7.12
CA VAL A 118 -9.24 -5.33 -7.79
C VAL A 118 -10.03 -6.54 -7.31
N GLN A 119 -10.32 -6.63 -6.01
CA GLN A 119 -11.14 -7.68 -5.44
C GLN A 119 -12.56 -7.69 -6.03
N GLU A 120 -13.22 -6.53 -6.08
CA GLU A 120 -14.56 -6.38 -6.65
C GLU A 120 -14.60 -6.81 -8.12
N ILE A 121 -13.57 -6.47 -8.90
CA ILE A 121 -13.44 -6.89 -10.30
C ILE A 121 -13.28 -8.42 -10.40
N ILE A 122 -12.50 -9.05 -9.53
CA ILE A 122 -12.31 -10.50 -9.50
C ILE A 122 -13.61 -11.23 -9.13
N ILE A 123 -14.33 -10.75 -8.10
CA ILE A 123 -15.62 -11.31 -7.69
C ILE A 123 -16.65 -11.19 -8.82
N SER A 124 -16.73 -10.00 -9.44
CA SER A 124 -17.63 -9.75 -10.57
C SER A 124 -17.36 -10.69 -11.74
N ARG A 125 -16.08 -10.95 -12.05
CA ARG A 125 -15.68 -11.91 -13.07
C ARG A 125 -16.14 -13.33 -12.74
N ASN A 126 -15.97 -13.78 -11.50
CA ASN A 126 -16.36 -15.12 -11.08
C ASN A 126 -17.89 -15.31 -11.19
N ASN A 127 -18.68 -14.33 -10.75
CA ASN A 127 -20.15 -14.36 -10.84
C ASN A 127 -20.64 -14.43 -12.30
N LEU A 128 -20.00 -13.73 -13.24
CA LEU A 128 -20.35 -13.82 -14.66
C LEU A 128 -20.05 -15.21 -15.25
N THR A 129 -18.97 -15.84 -14.78
CA THR A 129 -18.56 -17.17 -15.25
C THR A 129 -19.55 -18.24 -14.78
N GLU A 130 -19.94 -18.22 -13.50
CA GLU A 130 -20.92 -19.16 -12.93
C GLU A 130 -22.30 -19.04 -13.58
N ASN A 131 -22.76 -17.82 -13.87
CA ASN A 131 -24.06 -17.61 -14.53
C ASN A 131 -24.05 -17.97 -16.03
N SER A 132 -22.87 -18.03 -16.67
CA SER A 132 -22.74 -18.44 -18.08
C SER A 132 -22.61 -19.95 -18.29
N LEU A 133 -22.40 -20.71 -17.21
CA LEU A 133 -22.24 -22.17 -17.21
C LEU A 133 -23.52 -22.92 -16.76
N ASN A 134 -24.58 -22.18 -16.40
CA ASN A 134 -25.93 -22.69 -16.11
C ASN A 134 -26.88 -22.39 -17.28
#